data_AF-A9G5M1-F1
#
_entry.id   AF-A9G5M1-F1
#
_cell.length_a   1.000
_cell.length_b   1.000
_cell.length_c   1.000
_cell.angle_alpha   90.00
_cell.angle_beta   90.00
_cell.angle_gamma   90.00
#
_symmetry.space_group_name_H-M   'P 1'
#
loop_
_entity.id
_entity.type
_entity.pdbx_description
1 polymer ?
#
loop_
_entity_poly.entity_id
_entity_poly.type
_entity_poly.pdbx_seq_one_letter_code
_entity_poly.pdbx_strand_id
1 'polypeptide(L)'
;MKPGPYFFAWCDEAERGDAFAAALPALVARGSYISVRMGSDVDRSVNFVDEAVAMIRAHFGRTDAETYFAMELDDRRTFYGHYRCFTGKSERLKPRGPIHMVPASAADILPLELYPALGSGPRSVEAEAELAWHIVLDDLEDLLLRLCAPDASRRVSTGGCTSAWTWLAPVSMCATYHANAGDIARDLALSWVSLHDGESVSRIAGLPAEELRARVEAAPAGARVVPTDKSGRSIPLSRETVLKALAMPCSALIEALIAAADVPDEAWRAAEPRAEEIHNLTVQARARGEGFTRGGGSLTWVELTGEHVYFLVDHARFHVRRLPNGGILLATHPYRTLWPLWSDALFALGLMP
;
A
#
# COMPACT_ATOMS: atom_id res chain seq x y z
N MET A 1 -14.94 3.53 -13.86
CA MET A 1 -14.12 4.19 -12.82
C MET A 1 -12.98 3.22 -12.51
N LYS A 2 -11.71 3.63 -12.64
CA LYS A 2 -10.59 2.67 -12.63
C LYS A 2 -10.17 2.33 -11.17
N PRO A 3 -10.00 1.05 -10.82
CA PRO A 3 -9.41 0.64 -9.54
C PRO A 3 -7.97 1.14 -9.40
N GLY A 4 -7.43 1.13 -8.19
CA GLY A 4 -6.14 1.73 -7.78
C GLY A 4 -4.90 1.10 -8.41
N PRO A 5 -3.70 1.33 -7.83
CA PRO A 5 -3.47 1.54 -6.40
C PRO A 5 -3.58 3.00 -5.94
N TYR A 6 -4.11 3.20 -4.73
CA TYR A 6 -4.22 4.48 -4.03
C TYR A 6 -3.43 4.40 -2.73
N PHE A 7 -2.60 5.41 -2.46
CA PHE A 7 -1.76 5.47 -1.27
C PHE A 7 -2.26 6.57 -0.34
N PHE A 8 -2.18 6.30 0.96
CA PHE A 8 -2.67 7.19 2.00
C PHE A 8 -1.65 7.31 3.13
N ALA A 9 -1.58 8.49 3.73
CA ALA A 9 -0.74 8.76 4.88
C ALA A 9 -1.48 9.65 5.88
N TRP A 10 -1.31 9.35 7.17
CA TRP A 10 -1.92 10.07 8.26
C TRP A 10 -0.83 10.76 9.09
N CYS A 11 -1.08 12.03 9.39
CA CYS A 11 -0.29 12.86 10.27
C CYS A 11 -1.21 13.88 10.95
N ASP A 12 -0.72 14.46 12.04
CA ASP A 12 -1.40 15.53 12.74
C ASP A 12 -1.67 16.74 11.82
N GLU A 13 -2.77 17.44 12.07
CA GLU A 13 -3.17 18.59 11.24
C GLU A 13 -2.07 19.67 11.20
N ALA A 14 -1.35 19.86 12.31
CA ALA A 14 -0.25 20.82 12.41
C ALA A 14 0.98 20.42 11.56
N GLU A 15 1.25 19.12 11.41
CA GLU A 15 2.41 18.61 10.67
C GLU A 15 2.11 18.39 9.18
N ARG A 16 0.84 18.47 8.77
CA ARG A 16 0.39 17.97 7.47
C ARG A 16 1.03 18.67 6.28
N GLY A 17 1.18 19.99 6.35
CA GLY A 17 1.86 20.76 5.31
C GLY A 17 3.33 20.38 5.18
N ASP A 18 4.01 20.16 6.31
CA ASP A 18 5.42 19.78 6.34
C ASP A 18 5.65 18.32 5.97
N ALA A 19 4.76 17.40 6.37
CA ALA A 19 4.78 16.01 5.92
C ALA A 19 4.62 15.93 4.40
N PHE A 20 3.68 16.70 3.84
CA PHE A 20 3.47 16.78 2.39
C PHE A 20 4.68 17.36 1.67
N ALA A 21 5.24 18.45 2.18
CA ALA A 21 6.44 19.06 1.63
C ALA A 21 7.67 18.12 1.71
N ALA A 22 7.81 17.35 2.78
CA ALA A 22 8.94 16.44 2.99
C ALA A 22 8.92 15.23 2.05
N ALA A 23 7.73 14.74 1.65
CA ALA A 23 7.61 13.64 0.71
C ALA A 23 7.89 14.05 -0.74
N LEU A 24 7.69 15.33 -1.09
CA LEU A 24 7.79 15.81 -2.46
C LEU A 24 9.17 15.55 -3.11
N PRO A 25 10.33 15.83 -2.47
CA PRO A 25 11.63 15.50 -3.04
C PRO A 25 11.88 14.01 -3.25
N ALA A 26 11.27 13.14 -2.44
CA ALA A 26 11.41 11.69 -2.55
C ALA A 26 10.57 11.13 -3.71
N LEU A 27 9.47 11.78 -4.05
CA LEU A 27 8.55 11.33 -5.09
C LEU A 27 8.88 11.91 -6.48
N VAL A 28 9.28 13.17 -6.57
CA VAL A 28 9.46 13.87 -7.85
C VAL A 28 10.68 13.33 -8.62
N ALA A 29 10.46 12.91 -9.87
CA ALA A 29 11.51 12.54 -10.80
C ALA A 29 12.44 13.73 -11.09
N ARG A 30 13.75 13.47 -11.16
CA ARG A 30 14.76 14.51 -11.35
C ARG A 30 14.52 15.30 -12.63
N GLY A 31 14.49 16.63 -12.51
CA GLY A 31 14.30 17.54 -13.66
C GLY A 31 12.88 17.58 -14.22
N SER A 32 11.92 16.89 -13.59
CA SER A 32 10.51 17.00 -13.97
C SER A 32 9.90 18.32 -13.47
N TYR A 33 8.93 18.84 -14.24
CA TYR A 33 8.12 19.97 -13.79
C TYR A 33 7.07 19.51 -12.79
N ILE A 34 6.70 20.42 -11.89
CA ILE A 34 5.71 20.20 -10.83
C ILE A 34 4.61 21.22 -11.01
N SER A 35 3.40 20.77 -11.32
CA SER A 35 2.21 21.63 -11.28
C SER A 35 1.68 21.68 -9.86
N VAL A 36 1.61 22.86 -9.25
CA VAL A 36 1.10 23.12 -7.90
C VAL A 36 -0.24 23.82 -8.02
N ARG A 37 -1.28 23.25 -7.42
CA ARG A 37 -2.64 23.79 -7.36
C ARG A 37 -3.11 23.92 -5.92
N MET A 38 -3.54 25.12 -5.56
CA MET A 38 -4.07 25.45 -4.23
C MET A 38 -5.24 26.43 -4.40
N GLY A 39 -6.41 25.88 -4.76
CA GLY A 39 -7.62 26.67 -4.99
C GLY A 39 -7.44 27.76 -6.05
N SER A 40 -8.06 28.92 -5.85
CA SER A 40 -7.87 30.10 -6.70
C SER A 40 -6.54 30.83 -6.46
N ASP A 41 -5.84 30.48 -5.38
CA ASP A 41 -4.69 31.26 -4.90
C ASP A 41 -3.41 30.90 -5.67
N VAL A 42 -3.26 29.62 -6.04
CA VAL A 42 -2.10 29.12 -6.78
C VAL A 42 -2.53 28.10 -7.83
N ASP A 43 -2.16 28.35 -9.08
CA ASP A 43 -2.16 27.37 -10.17
C ASP A 43 -0.94 27.68 -11.05
N ARG A 44 0.19 27.01 -10.76
CA ARG A 44 1.50 27.30 -11.38
C ARG A 44 2.30 26.03 -11.58
N SER A 45 3.14 26.04 -12.61
CA SER A 45 4.14 24.99 -12.84
C SER A 45 5.53 25.53 -12.51
N VAL A 46 6.30 24.73 -11.78
CA VAL A 46 7.69 25.03 -11.40
C VAL A 46 8.63 23.91 -11.80
N ASN A 47 9.92 24.23 -11.88
CA ASN A 47 10.97 23.26 -12.25
C ASN A 47 11.80 22.79 -11.05
N PHE A 48 11.55 23.34 -9.85
CA PHE A 48 12.33 23.06 -8.65
C PHE A 48 11.40 22.66 -7.50
N VAL A 49 11.74 21.56 -6.82
CA VAL A 49 11.00 21.05 -5.67
C VAL A 49 10.95 22.08 -4.54
N ASP A 50 12.06 22.79 -4.27
CA ASP A 50 12.12 23.81 -3.22
C ASP A 50 11.13 24.96 -3.45
N GLU A 51 10.90 25.33 -4.71
CA GLU A 51 9.93 26.36 -5.08
C GLU A 51 8.50 25.87 -4.84
N ALA A 52 8.19 24.62 -5.22
CA ALA A 52 6.90 24.01 -4.92
C ALA A 52 6.65 23.91 -3.40
N VAL A 53 7.65 23.47 -2.63
CA VAL A 53 7.59 23.39 -1.16
C VAL A 53 7.37 24.76 -0.54
N ALA A 54 8.07 25.79 -1.01
CA ALA A 54 7.89 27.16 -0.52
C ALA A 54 6.46 27.66 -0.76
N MET A 55 5.88 27.39 -1.93
CA MET A 55 4.48 27.72 -2.21
C MET A 55 3.51 26.96 -1.31
N ILE A 56 3.70 25.65 -1.14
CA ILE A 56 2.86 24.83 -0.26
C ILE A 56 2.87 25.41 1.15
N ARG A 57 4.06 25.67 1.71
CA ARG A 57 4.19 26.24 3.06
C ARG A 57 3.54 27.62 3.21
N ALA A 58 3.62 28.45 2.19
CA ALA A 58 3.05 29.81 2.22
C ALA A 58 1.51 29.83 2.14
N HIS A 59 0.90 28.82 1.53
CA HIS A 59 -0.54 28.85 1.19
C HIS A 59 -1.37 27.75 1.87
N PHE A 60 -0.75 26.67 2.36
CA PHE A 60 -1.47 25.55 2.96
C PHE A 60 -2.21 25.99 4.23
N GLY A 61 -3.40 25.42 4.46
CA GLY A 61 -4.31 25.80 5.54
C GLY A 61 -5.39 26.81 5.11
N ARG A 62 -5.16 27.60 4.06
CA ARG A 62 -6.21 28.41 3.40
C ARG A 62 -7.07 27.56 2.46
N THR A 63 -6.40 26.60 1.81
CA THR A 63 -6.94 25.66 0.83
C THR A 63 -6.12 24.38 0.91
N ASP A 64 -6.67 23.30 0.35
CA ASP A 64 -5.96 22.06 0.10
C ASP A 64 -4.78 22.31 -0.86
N ALA A 65 -3.76 21.47 -0.77
CA ALA A 65 -2.64 21.45 -1.71
C ALA A 65 -2.75 20.25 -2.64
N GLU A 66 -2.48 20.47 -3.91
CA GLU A 66 -2.39 19.43 -4.91
C GLU A 66 -1.17 19.66 -5.78
N THR A 67 -0.45 18.59 -6.08
CA THR A 67 0.71 18.60 -6.97
C THR A 67 0.60 17.49 -8.01
N TYR A 68 1.00 17.80 -9.24
CA TYR A 68 1.10 16.85 -10.34
C TYR A 68 2.53 16.87 -10.88
N PHE A 69 3.15 15.70 -10.97
CA PHE A 69 4.54 15.58 -11.40
C PHE A 69 4.81 14.17 -11.91
N ALA A 70 5.94 13.99 -12.59
CA ALA A 70 6.46 12.69 -12.93
C ALA A 70 7.20 12.09 -11.72
N MET A 71 6.99 10.81 -11.46
CA MET A 71 7.71 9.99 -10.47
C MET A 71 8.61 9.02 -11.21
N GLU A 72 9.79 8.74 -10.66
CA GLU A 72 10.72 7.73 -11.17
C GLU A 72 10.85 6.60 -10.14
N LEU A 73 10.55 5.37 -10.55
CA LEU A 73 10.73 4.15 -9.76
C LEU A 73 12.20 3.72 -9.78
N ASP A 74 12.57 2.79 -8.90
CA ASP A 74 13.94 2.28 -8.80
C ASP A 74 14.44 1.63 -10.10
N ASP A 75 13.53 1.05 -10.89
CA ASP A 75 13.84 0.48 -12.20
C ASP A 75 13.85 1.51 -13.35
N ARG A 76 13.77 2.81 -13.01
CA ARG A 76 13.73 3.98 -13.90
C ARG A 76 12.47 4.13 -14.73
N ARG A 77 11.43 3.31 -14.53
CA ARG A 77 10.11 3.62 -15.09
C ARG A 77 9.66 4.96 -14.55
N THR A 78 9.16 5.80 -15.45
CA THR A 78 8.63 7.12 -15.11
C THR A 78 7.14 7.17 -15.42
N PHE A 79 6.35 7.66 -14.48
CA PHE A 79 4.91 7.86 -14.68
C PHE A 79 4.43 9.11 -13.96
N TYR A 80 3.28 9.64 -14.36
CA TYR A 80 2.70 10.81 -13.71
C TYR A 80 1.83 10.40 -12.54
N GLY A 81 1.76 11.22 -11.50
CA GLY A 81 0.78 11.04 -10.46
C GLY A 81 0.33 12.33 -9.81
N HIS A 82 -0.68 12.17 -8.98
CA HIS A 82 -1.39 13.21 -8.28
C HIS A 82 -1.14 13.02 -6.80
N TYR A 83 -0.56 14.04 -6.17
CA TYR A 83 -0.26 14.03 -4.75
C TYR A 83 -1.06 15.15 -4.08
N ARG A 84 -1.88 14.82 -3.08
CA ARG A 84 -2.80 15.77 -2.43
C ARG A 84 -2.64 15.81 -0.93
N CYS A 85 -2.83 17.00 -0.39
CA CYS A 85 -2.87 17.30 1.02
C CYS A 85 -4.17 18.05 1.32
N PHE A 86 -5.03 17.48 2.15
CA PHE A 86 -6.30 18.11 2.52
C PHE A 86 -6.15 18.84 3.84
N THR A 87 -6.78 20.00 3.97
CA THR A 87 -6.92 20.70 5.24
C THR A 87 -7.83 19.92 6.20
N GLY A 88 -7.77 20.20 7.51
CA GLY A 88 -8.69 19.57 8.46
C GLY A 88 -10.16 19.87 8.13
N LYS A 89 -10.46 21.07 7.60
CA LYS A 89 -11.80 21.44 7.13
C LYS A 89 -12.26 20.52 5.99
N SER A 90 -11.43 20.31 4.97
CA SER A 90 -11.77 19.45 3.84
C SER A 90 -11.94 17.99 4.24
N GLU A 91 -11.05 17.45 5.08
CA GLU A 91 -11.17 16.07 5.57
C GLU A 91 -12.42 15.84 6.41
N ARG A 92 -12.83 16.83 7.21
CA ARG A 92 -14.11 16.75 7.94
C ARG A 92 -15.31 16.68 6.98
N LEU A 93 -15.29 17.48 5.91
CA LEU A 93 -16.37 17.52 4.90
C LEU A 93 -16.41 16.28 4.03
N LYS A 94 -15.26 15.84 3.52
CA LYS A 94 -15.14 14.69 2.64
C LYS A 94 -13.87 13.90 3.00
N PRO A 95 -13.99 12.89 3.88
CA PRO A 95 -12.84 12.11 4.34
C PRO A 95 -12.23 11.34 3.17
N ARG A 96 -11.03 11.74 2.72
CA ARG A 96 -10.29 11.04 1.67
C ARG A 96 -8.99 10.43 2.19
N GLY A 97 -8.53 10.85 3.36
CA GLY A 97 -7.19 10.61 3.83
C GLY A 97 -6.42 11.92 3.80
N PRO A 98 -5.89 12.42 4.92
CA PRO A 98 -5.30 13.77 5.02
C PRO A 98 -4.18 14.01 4.01
N ILE A 99 -3.42 12.97 3.67
CA ILE A 99 -2.51 12.94 2.55
C ILE A 99 -2.88 11.73 1.68
N HIS A 100 -3.02 11.95 0.38
CA HIS A 100 -3.22 10.88 -0.61
C HIS A 100 -2.25 11.01 -1.77
N MET A 101 -1.88 9.89 -2.38
CA MET A 101 -1.17 9.83 -3.66
C MET A 101 -1.84 8.83 -4.59
N VAL A 102 -1.96 9.20 -5.87
CA VAL A 102 -2.62 8.37 -6.90
C VAL A 102 -1.79 8.43 -8.19
N PRO A 103 -1.47 7.30 -8.83
CA PRO A 103 -0.89 7.31 -10.16
C PRO A 103 -1.91 7.81 -11.19
N ALA A 104 -1.44 8.40 -12.29
CA ALA A 104 -2.31 8.84 -13.38
C ALA A 104 -3.01 7.64 -14.05
N SER A 105 -2.35 6.48 -14.09
CA SER A 105 -2.90 5.21 -14.51
C SER A 105 -2.60 4.11 -13.50
N ALA A 106 -3.60 3.29 -13.18
CA ALA A 106 -3.38 2.06 -12.42
C ALA A 106 -2.28 1.18 -13.05
N ALA A 107 -2.21 1.17 -14.39
CA ALA A 107 -1.25 0.38 -15.14
C ALA A 107 0.22 0.79 -14.92
N ASP A 108 0.46 1.97 -14.35
CA ASP A 108 1.82 2.45 -14.05
C ASP A 108 2.47 1.65 -12.92
N ILE A 109 1.65 1.14 -11.98
CA ILE A 109 2.09 0.35 -10.82
C ILE A 109 1.58 -1.09 -10.91
N LEU A 110 0.39 -1.31 -11.46
CA LEU A 110 -0.20 -2.63 -11.70
C LEU A 110 -0.09 -2.98 -13.19
N PRO A 111 1.02 -3.58 -13.65
CA PRO A 111 1.22 -3.85 -15.06
C PRO A 111 0.07 -4.71 -15.59
N LEU A 112 -0.62 -4.24 -16.62
CA LEU A 112 -1.62 -5.04 -17.34
C LEU A 112 -0.96 -6.00 -18.34
N GLU A 113 0.32 -5.78 -18.61
CA GLU A 113 1.11 -6.50 -19.59
C GLU A 113 2.51 -6.74 -19.05
N LEU A 114 3.04 -7.91 -19.32
CA LEU A 114 4.43 -8.26 -19.08
C LEU A 114 5.14 -8.49 -20.41
N TYR A 115 6.45 -8.23 -20.39
CA TYR A 115 7.34 -8.47 -21.52
C TYR A 115 8.45 -9.47 -21.17
N PRO A 116 8.12 -10.72 -20.79
CA PRO A 116 9.11 -11.71 -20.38
C PRO A 116 9.80 -12.41 -21.54
N ALA A 117 11.02 -12.90 -21.31
CA ALA A 117 11.64 -13.93 -22.14
C ALA A 117 11.18 -15.32 -21.65
N LEU A 118 10.20 -15.91 -22.33
CA LEU A 118 9.62 -17.21 -21.93
C LEU A 118 10.57 -18.40 -22.15
N GLY A 119 11.59 -18.24 -23.00
CA GLY A 119 12.45 -19.34 -23.42
C GLY A 119 11.70 -20.41 -24.22
N SER A 120 12.13 -21.67 -24.11
CA SER A 120 11.49 -22.82 -24.77
C SER A 120 10.39 -23.49 -23.95
N GLY A 121 10.15 -23.04 -22.71
CA GLY A 121 9.14 -23.62 -21.83
C GLY A 121 7.72 -23.16 -22.16
N PRO A 122 6.68 -23.88 -21.68
CA PRO A 122 5.30 -23.47 -21.85
C PRO A 122 5.00 -22.17 -21.09
N ARG A 123 3.88 -21.53 -21.46
CA ARG A 123 3.28 -20.47 -20.65
C ARG A 123 2.70 -21.07 -19.36
N SER A 124 2.72 -20.29 -18.30
CA SER A 124 2.09 -20.63 -17.01
C SER A 124 1.52 -19.35 -16.42
N VAL A 125 0.22 -19.36 -16.15
CA VAL A 125 -0.48 -18.23 -15.54
C VAL A 125 0.07 -17.94 -14.15
N GLU A 126 0.39 -19.00 -13.41
CA GLU A 126 0.91 -18.95 -12.05
C GLU A 126 2.29 -18.30 -12.02
N ALA A 127 3.21 -18.71 -12.91
CA ALA A 127 4.54 -18.11 -13.02
C ALA A 127 4.49 -16.66 -13.52
N GLU A 128 3.61 -16.36 -14.49
CA GLU A 128 3.38 -14.99 -14.98
C GLU A 128 2.79 -14.09 -13.88
N ALA A 129 1.89 -14.61 -13.05
CA ALA A 129 1.33 -13.91 -11.90
C ALA A 129 2.37 -13.65 -10.80
N GLU A 130 3.24 -14.62 -10.51
CA GLU A 130 4.34 -14.44 -9.57
C GLU A 130 5.34 -13.37 -10.03
N LEU A 131 5.68 -13.33 -11.32
CA LEU A 131 6.49 -12.24 -11.88
C LEU A 131 5.83 -10.87 -11.70
N ALA A 132 4.50 -10.78 -11.94
CA ALA A 132 3.76 -9.54 -11.71
C ALA A 132 3.81 -9.14 -10.23
N TRP A 133 3.71 -10.10 -9.30
CA TRP A 133 3.79 -9.83 -7.86
C TRP A 133 5.12 -9.20 -7.46
N HIS A 134 6.25 -9.72 -7.95
CA HIS A 134 7.56 -9.16 -7.63
C HIS A 134 7.69 -7.70 -8.08
N ILE A 135 7.30 -7.41 -9.33
CA ILE A 135 7.34 -6.04 -9.88
C ILE A 135 6.49 -5.09 -9.03
N VAL A 136 5.27 -5.52 -8.71
CA VAL A 136 4.30 -4.68 -7.99
C VAL A 136 4.70 -4.45 -6.54
N LEU A 137 5.26 -5.46 -5.87
CA LEU A 137 5.64 -5.35 -4.46
C LEU A 137 6.76 -4.32 -4.27
N ASP A 138 7.79 -4.37 -5.11
CA ASP A 138 8.92 -3.44 -5.07
C ASP A 138 8.44 -2.00 -5.28
N ASP A 139 7.63 -1.78 -6.32
CA ASP A 139 7.04 -0.46 -6.62
C ASP A 139 6.14 0.05 -5.48
N LEU A 140 5.33 -0.84 -4.90
CA LEU A 140 4.41 -0.50 -3.82
C LEU A 140 5.18 -0.10 -2.56
N GLU A 141 6.18 -0.87 -2.19
CA GLU A 141 7.00 -0.61 -1.00
C GLU A 141 7.74 0.71 -1.15
N ASP A 142 8.45 0.90 -2.26
CA ASP A 142 9.20 2.12 -2.55
C ASP A 142 8.32 3.37 -2.44
N LEU A 143 7.18 3.38 -3.14
CA LEU A 143 6.26 4.52 -3.12
C LEU A 143 5.64 4.75 -1.74
N LEU A 144 5.25 3.69 -1.02
CA LEU A 144 4.67 3.83 0.31
C LEU A 144 5.68 4.39 1.31
N LEU A 145 6.95 3.96 1.22
CA LEU A 145 8.04 4.47 2.06
C LEU A 145 8.42 5.91 1.69
N ARG A 146 8.52 6.26 0.40
CA ARG A 146 8.73 7.66 -0.03
C ARG A 146 7.60 8.58 0.44
N LEU A 147 6.38 8.07 0.53
CA LEU A 147 5.24 8.82 1.04
C LEU A 147 5.25 8.95 2.58
N CYS A 148 5.49 7.87 3.31
CA CYS A 148 5.27 7.81 4.76
C CYS A 148 6.54 7.96 5.60
N ALA A 149 7.70 7.67 5.03
CA ALA A 149 9.01 7.77 5.67
C ALA A 149 10.04 8.43 4.74
N PRO A 150 9.74 9.58 4.10
CA PRO A 150 10.69 10.25 3.19
C PRO A 150 11.97 10.68 3.90
N ASP A 151 11.89 10.87 5.21
CA ASP A 151 13.00 11.26 6.07
C ASP A 151 12.88 10.58 7.44
N ALA A 152 13.81 10.87 8.35
CA ALA A 152 13.82 10.33 9.70
C ALA A 152 12.84 11.03 10.68
N SER A 153 11.99 11.96 10.21
CA SER A 153 11.18 12.83 11.08
C SER A 153 10.00 12.15 11.75
N ARG A 154 9.51 11.04 11.18
CA ARG A 154 8.29 10.32 11.62
C ARG A 154 7.03 11.19 11.71
N ARG A 155 6.90 12.24 10.88
CA ARG A 155 5.69 13.08 10.81
C ARG A 155 4.44 12.28 10.44
N VAL A 156 4.59 11.28 9.57
CA VAL A 156 3.53 10.33 9.24
C VAL A 156 3.64 9.15 10.19
N SER A 157 2.60 8.90 10.98
CA SER A 157 2.59 7.80 11.94
C SER A 157 2.08 6.50 11.33
N THR A 158 1.12 6.59 10.40
CA THR A 158 0.55 5.43 9.71
C THR A 158 0.17 5.78 8.27
N GLY A 159 0.22 4.78 7.40
CA GLY A 159 -0.18 4.89 6.01
C GLY A 159 -0.57 3.54 5.44
N GLY A 160 -0.90 3.52 4.16
CA GLY A 160 -1.13 2.26 3.46
C GLY A 160 -1.52 2.43 2.00
N CYS A 161 -1.69 1.29 1.32
CA CYS A 161 -2.12 1.21 -0.06
C CYS A 161 -3.36 0.32 -0.21
N THR A 162 -4.30 0.72 -1.08
CA THR A 162 -5.46 -0.10 -1.44
C THR A 162 -5.87 0.11 -2.90
N SER A 163 -6.57 -0.86 -3.49
CA SER A 163 -7.19 -0.73 -4.80
C SER A 163 -8.45 0.16 -4.79
N ALA A 164 -8.97 0.52 -3.62
CA ALA A 164 -10.15 1.36 -3.47
C ALA A 164 -9.79 2.85 -3.43
N TRP A 165 -10.67 3.68 -3.98
CA TRP A 165 -10.52 5.14 -3.96
C TRP A 165 -10.49 5.74 -2.54
N THR A 166 -11.05 5.02 -1.56
CA THR A 166 -11.13 5.43 -0.16
C THR A 166 -10.14 4.67 0.70
N TRP A 167 -9.63 5.31 1.75
CA TRP A 167 -8.86 4.65 2.79
C TRP A 167 -9.70 3.59 3.52
N LEU A 168 -9.46 2.31 3.22
CA LEU A 168 -10.14 1.17 3.84
C LEU A 168 -9.58 0.86 5.24
N ALA A 169 -10.30 0.06 6.00
CA ALA A 169 -9.80 -0.56 7.22
C ALA A 169 -8.42 -1.20 6.97
N PRO A 170 -7.40 -1.00 7.83
CA PRO A 170 -6.05 -1.50 7.62
C PRO A 170 -5.95 -2.96 7.18
N VAL A 171 -6.71 -3.88 7.80
CA VAL A 171 -6.68 -5.30 7.41
C VAL A 171 -7.32 -5.57 6.03
N SER A 172 -8.14 -4.67 5.52
CA SER A 172 -8.75 -4.74 4.18
C SER A 172 -7.93 -4.02 3.10
N MET A 173 -6.81 -3.42 3.47
CA MET A 173 -5.83 -2.83 2.55
C MET A 173 -4.89 -3.90 2.02
N CYS A 174 -4.13 -3.59 0.95
CA CYS A 174 -3.08 -4.49 0.46
C CYS A 174 -1.72 -4.18 1.09
N ALA A 175 -1.55 -3.00 1.68
CA ALA A 175 -0.38 -2.67 2.46
C ALA A 175 -0.68 -1.65 3.56
N THR A 176 0.06 -1.76 4.67
CA THR A 176 0.05 -0.80 5.78
C THR A 176 1.47 -0.46 6.19
N TYR A 177 1.65 0.76 6.67
CA TYR A 177 2.89 1.26 7.25
C TYR A 177 2.60 1.80 8.65
N HIS A 178 3.52 1.53 9.57
CA HIS A 178 3.57 2.17 10.89
C HIS A 178 4.98 2.68 11.16
N ALA A 179 5.08 3.95 11.59
CA ALA A 179 6.35 4.55 11.98
C ALA A 179 6.96 3.90 13.23
N ASN A 180 6.14 3.20 14.02
CA ASN A 180 6.52 2.46 15.20
C ASN A 180 5.91 1.07 15.16
N ALA A 181 6.75 0.03 15.14
CA ALA A 181 6.29 -1.35 15.15
C ALA A 181 5.52 -1.74 16.43
N GLY A 182 5.72 -1.01 17.53
CA GLY A 182 4.96 -1.17 18.77
C GLY A 182 3.48 -0.82 18.64
N ASP A 183 3.07 -0.16 17.55
CA ASP A 183 1.68 0.19 17.31
C ASP A 183 0.95 -0.81 16.39
N ILE A 184 1.57 -1.93 16.00
CA ILE A 184 0.98 -2.83 14.98
C ILE A 184 -0.41 -3.38 15.34
N ALA A 185 -0.68 -3.61 16.62
CA ALA A 185 -2.01 -4.08 17.10
C ALA A 185 -3.12 -3.04 16.85
N ARG A 186 -2.74 -1.78 16.63
CA ARG A 186 -3.64 -0.69 16.23
C ARG A 186 -4.39 -1.01 14.95
N ASP A 187 -3.77 -1.71 14.00
CA ASP A 187 -4.42 -2.05 12.74
C ASP A 187 -5.70 -2.85 12.97
N LEU A 188 -5.68 -3.79 13.92
CA LEU A 188 -6.86 -4.58 14.30
C LEU A 188 -7.93 -3.70 14.94
N ALA A 189 -7.55 -2.85 15.90
CA ALA A 189 -8.49 -1.99 16.61
C ALA A 189 -9.12 -0.94 15.69
N LEU A 190 -8.30 -0.27 14.87
CA LEU A 190 -8.73 0.73 13.89
C LEU A 190 -9.64 0.10 12.84
N SER A 191 -9.30 -1.10 12.35
CA SER A 191 -10.14 -1.85 11.42
C SER A 191 -11.48 -2.21 12.05
N TRP A 192 -11.46 -2.72 13.29
CA TRP A 192 -12.67 -3.12 13.99
C TRP A 192 -13.61 -1.95 14.22
N VAL A 193 -13.10 -0.84 14.76
CA VAL A 193 -13.89 0.39 15.00
C VAL A 193 -14.45 0.95 13.68
N SER A 194 -13.63 1.04 12.63
CA SER A 194 -14.10 1.53 11.32
C SER A 194 -15.24 0.67 10.76
N LEU A 195 -15.12 -0.65 10.84
CA LEU A 195 -16.12 -1.57 10.30
C LEU A 195 -17.38 -1.67 11.18
N HIS A 196 -17.22 -1.61 12.50
CA HIS A 196 -18.33 -1.72 13.45
C HIS A 196 -19.16 -0.43 13.50
N ASP A 197 -18.49 0.73 13.63
CA ASP A 197 -19.14 2.02 13.77
C ASP A 197 -19.50 2.66 12.41
N GLY A 198 -19.00 2.08 11.31
CA GLY A 198 -19.15 2.64 9.96
C GLY A 198 -18.36 3.94 9.75
N GLU A 199 -17.37 4.21 10.61
CA GLU A 199 -16.54 5.41 10.55
C GLU A 199 -15.44 5.29 9.48
N SER A 200 -15.14 6.42 8.81
CA SER A 200 -14.02 6.48 7.87
C SER A 200 -12.69 6.45 8.60
N VAL A 201 -11.79 5.54 8.20
CA VAL A 201 -10.43 5.41 8.75
C VAL A 201 -9.70 6.74 8.82
N SER A 202 -9.76 7.56 7.77
CA SER A 202 -9.09 8.87 7.73
C SER A 202 -9.43 9.80 8.91
N ARG A 203 -10.63 9.67 9.51
CA ARG A 203 -11.07 10.47 10.66
C ARG A 203 -10.56 9.94 11.99
N ILE A 204 -10.36 8.63 12.10
CA ILE A 204 -10.03 7.94 13.35
C ILE A 204 -8.62 7.36 13.37
N ALA A 205 -7.87 7.45 12.26
CA ALA A 205 -6.49 7.00 12.14
C ALA A 205 -5.53 7.70 13.12
N GLY A 206 -5.93 8.83 13.69
CA GLY A 206 -5.18 9.57 14.70
C GLY A 206 -5.48 9.26 16.17
N LEU A 207 -6.58 8.56 16.46
CA LEU A 207 -7.00 8.33 17.86
C LEU A 207 -5.96 7.49 18.60
N PRO A 208 -5.53 7.77 19.83
CA PRO A 208 -4.56 6.92 20.52
C PRO A 208 -5.05 5.46 20.66
N ALA A 209 -4.13 4.50 20.81
CA ALA A 209 -4.47 3.07 20.92
C ALA A 209 -5.45 2.77 22.07
N GLU A 210 -5.32 3.48 23.20
CA GLU A 210 -6.23 3.36 24.35
C GLU A 210 -7.66 3.85 24.02
N GLU A 211 -7.82 4.87 23.19
CA GLU A 211 -9.16 5.31 22.77
C GLU A 211 -9.81 4.30 21.83
N LEU A 212 -9.04 3.75 20.88
CA LEU A 212 -9.53 2.66 20.04
C LEU A 212 -9.92 1.44 20.89
N ARG A 213 -9.09 1.08 21.88
CA ARG A 213 -9.40 0.01 22.84
C ARG A 213 -10.71 0.29 23.56
N ALA A 214 -10.89 1.49 24.13
CA ALA A 214 -12.11 1.85 24.86
C ALA A 214 -13.37 1.73 23.99
N ARG A 215 -13.29 2.09 22.70
CA ARG A 215 -14.40 1.91 21.74
C ARG A 215 -14.72 0.45 21.49
N VAL A 216 -13.70 -0.39 21.30
CA VAL A 216 -13.88 -1.85 21.18
C VAL A 216 -14.48 -2.42 22.47
N GLU A 217 -14.02 -1.98 23.64
CA GLU A 217 -14.54 -2.42 24.94
C GLU A 217 -16.00 -2.03 25.16
N ALA A 218 -16.42 -0.86 24.70
CA ALA A 218 -17.80 -0.38 24.84
C ALA A 218 -18.82 -1.18 24.02
N ALA A 219 -18.38 -1.90 22.98
CA ALA A 219 -19.26 -2.71 22.16
C ALA A 219 -19.79 -3.95 22.92
N PRO A 220 -20.97 -4.49 22.52
CA PRO A 220 -21.53 -5.68 23.14
C PRO A 220 -20.58 -6.89 23.06
N ALA A 221 -20.58 -7.73 24.10
CA ALA A 221 -19.82 -8.97 24.10
C ALA A 221 -20.23 -9.86 22.91
N GLY A 222 -19.24 -10.43 22.22
CA GLY A 222 -19.46 -11.26 21.04
C GLY A 222 -19.78 -10.49 19.76
N ALA A 223 -19.70 -9.15 19.76
CA ALA A 223 -19.78 -8.34 18.55
C ALA A 223 -18.66 -8.72 17.56
N ARG A 224 -19.00 -8.73 16.27
CA ARG A 224 -18.13 -9.16 15.18
C ARG A 224 -18.24 -8.23 14.00
N VAL A 225 -17.12 -8.04 13.33
CA VAL A 225 -17.07 -7.40 12.01
C VAL A 225 -16.54 -8.40 11.00
N VAL A 226 -16.86 -8.19 9.72
CA VAL A 226 -16.34 -9.01 8.62
C VAL A 226 -15.42 -8.13 7.80
N PRO A 227 -14.09 -8.23 7.99
CA PRO A 227 -13.15 -7.60 7.08
C PRO A 227 -13.38 -8.06 5.66
N THR A 228 -13.16 -7.16 4.69
CA THR A 228 -13.22 -7.54 3.28
C THR A 228 -12.09 -8.51 2.98
N ASP A 229 -12.44 -9.71 2.54
CA ASP A 229 -11.54 -10.61 1.85
C ASP A 229 -12.00 -10.77 0.40
N LYS A 230 -11.09 -10.54 -0.53
CA LYS A 230 -11.35 -10.70 -1.97
C LYS A 230 -11.37 -12.16 -2.41
N SER A 231 -10.87 -13.09 -1.57
CA SER A 231 -10.92 -14.54 -1.82
C SER A 231 -12.31 -15.15 -1.58
N GLY A 232 -13.25 -14.38 -1.05
CA GLY A 232 -14.58 -14.87 -0.67
C GLY A 232 -14.63 -15.58 0.70
N ARG A 233 -13.49 -15.78 1.38
CA ARG A 233 -13.45 -16.29 2.76
C ARG A 233 -13.89 -15.19 3.74
N SER A 234 -15.00 -15.40 4.44
CA SER A 234 -15.53 -14.43 5.41
C SER A 234 -15.23 -14.87 6.84
N ILE A 235 -13.97 -14.74 7.27
CA ILE A 235 -13.60 -15.00 8.66
C ILE A 235 -13.89 -13.73 9.49
N PRO A 236 -14.82 -13.76 10.47
CA PRO A 236 -15.15 -12.58 11.25
C PRO A 236 -14.07 -12.26 12.28
N LEU A 237 -13.80 -10.97 12.48
CA LEU A 237 -12.98 -10.45 13.56
C LEU A 237 -13.87 -10.10 14.76
N SER A 238 -13.70 -10.82 15.88
CA SER A 238 -14.48 -10.57 17.10
C SER A 238 -13.89 -9.46 17.95
N ARG A 239 -14.75 -8.78 18.71
CA ARG A 239 -14.36 -7.82 19.75
C ARG A 239 -13.32 -8.42 20.70
N GLU A 240 -13.58 -9.63 21.20
CA GLU A 240 -12.71 -10.30 22.17
C GLU A 240 -11.34 -10.65 21.58
N THR A 241 -11.27 -11.04 20.31
CA THR A 241 -10.01 -11.26 19.60
C THR A 241 -9.18 -9.98 19.54
N VAL A 242 -9.80 -8.85 19.19
CA VAL A 242 -9.12 -7.54 19.14
C VAL A 242 -8.58 -7.14 20.51
N LEU A 243 -9.40 -7.25 21.57
CA LEU A 243 -8.97 -6.90 22.92
C LEU A 243 -7.82 -7.78 23.43
N LYS A 244 -7.86 -9.09 23.14
CA LYS A 244 -6.76 -9.99 23.47
C LYS A 244 -5.49 -9.64 22.69
N ALA A 245 -5.60 -9.35 21.39
CA ALA A 245 -4.47 -8.94 20.57
C ALA A 245 -3.85 -7.64 21.09
N LEU A 246 -4.67 -6.63 21.45
CA LEU A 246 -4.20 -5.38 22.05
C LEU A 246 -3.49 -5.57 23.40
N ALA A 247 -3.77 -6.66 24.13
CA ALA A 247 -3.10 -6.99 25.38
C ALA A 247 -1.83 -7.83 25.20
N MET A 248 -1.55 -8.32 23.98
CA MET A 248 -0.36 -9.12 23.70
C MET A 248 0.90 -8.24 23.60
N PRO A 249 2.08 -8.81 23.92
CA PRO A 249 3.35 -8.18 23.54
C PRO A 249 3.39 -7.98 22.02
N CYS A 250 3.70 -6.76 21.59
CA CYS A 250 3.77 -6.43 20.16
C CYS A 250 4.81 -7.28 19.41
N SER A 251 5.90 -7.66 20.08
CA SER A 251 6.87 -8.60 19.52
C SER A 251 6.22 -9.93 19.14
N ALA A 252 5.37 -10.50 20.00
CA ALA A 252 4.68 -11.76 19.74
C ALA A 252 3.74 -11.66 18.53
N LEU A 253 3.01 -10.54 18.39
CA LEU A 253 2.18 -10.28 17.21
C LEU A 253 3.02 -10.20 15.93
N ILE A 254 4.15 -9.49 15.97
CA ILE A 254 5.03 -9.35 14.80
C ILE A 254 5.65 -10.70 14.42
N GLU A 255 6.15 -11.47 15.39
CA GLU A 255 6.68 -12.81 15.11
C GLU A 255 5.60 -13.73 14.52
N ALA A 256 4.35 -13.63 15.00
CA ALA A 256 3.24 -14.40 14.42
C ALA A 256 2.89 -13.95 12.98
N LEU A 257 2.95 -12.65 12.68
CA LEU A 257 2.78 -12.13 11.31
C LEU A 257 3.89 -12.61 10.38
N ILE A 258 5.15 -12.58 10.83
CA ILE A 258 6.28 -13.10 10.06
C ILE A 258 6.10 -14.60 9.81
N ALA A 259 5.81 -15.38 10.86
CA ALA A 259 5.57 -16.81 10.73
C ALA A 259 4.40 -17.14 9.79
N ALA A 260 3.31 -16.36 9.84
CA ALA A 260 2.18 -16.50 8.93
C ALA A 260 2.54 -16.18 7.48
N ALA A 261 3.37 -15.15 7.24
CA ALA A 261 3.87 -14.81 5.90
C ALA A 261 4.82 -15.88 5.33
N ASP A 262 5.52 -16.61 6.20
CA ASP A 262 6.44 -17.70 5.84
C ASP A 262 5.74 -19.05 5.63
N VAL A 263 4.43 -19.17 5.92
CA VAL A 263 3.68 -20.40 5.68
C VAL A 263 3.70 -20.72 4.18
N PRO A 264 4.21 -21.89 3.78
CA PRO A 264 4.41 -22.18 2.37
C PRO A 264 3.08 -22.44 1.63
N ASP A 265 2.76 -21.63 0.62
CA ASP A 265 1.66 -21.89 -0.31
C ASP A 265 2.11 -22.87 -1.40
N GLU A 266 1.42 -24.01 -1.55
CA GLU A 266 1.81 -25.07 -2.51
C GLU A 266 1.66 -24.63 -3.97
N ALA A 267 0.62 -23.84 -4.29
CA ALA A 267 0.40 -23.37 -5.66
C ALA A 267 1.47 -22.33 -6.04
N TRP A 268 1.84 -21.47 -5.09
CA TRP A 268 2.96 -20.54 -5.26
C TRP A 268 4.29 -21.28 -5.43
N ARG A 269 4.61 -22.23 -4.54
CA ARG A 269 5.86 -23.01 -4.61
C ARG A 269 6.00 -23.80 -5.91
N ALA A 270 4.89 -24.26 -6.49
CA ALA A 270 4.89 -24.94 -7.77
C ALA A 270 5.22 -23.99 -8.93
N ALA A 271 4.89 -22.70 -8.82
CA ALA A 271 5.13 -21.69 -9.83
C ALA A 271 6.56 -21.11 -9.79
N GLU A 272 7.14 -21.01 -8.59
CA GLU A 272 8.42 -20.33 -8.31
C GLU A 272 9.59 -20.75 -9.22
N PRO A 273 9.85 -22.05 -9.48
CA PRO A 273 10.96 -22.43 -10.37
C PRO A 273 10.81 -21.90 -11.79
N ARG A 274 9.56 -21.85 -12.29
CA ARG A 274 9.28 -21.36 -13.64
C ARG A 274 9.32 -19.84 -13.68
N ALA A 275 8.82 -19.16 -12.65
CA ALA A 275 8.91 -17.71 -12.53
C ALA A 275 10.38 -17.26 -12.48
N GLU A 276 11.23 -17.93 -11.70
CA GLU A 276 12.65 -17.64 -11.59
C GLU A 276 13.39 -17.84 -12.92
N GLU A 277 13.11 -18.92 -13.65
CA GLU A 277 13.66 -19.15 -14.98
C GLU A 277 13.31 -18.00 -15.94
N ILE A 278 12.03 -17.64 -16.02
CA ILE A 278 11.55 -16.56 -16.88
C ILE A 278 12.19 -15.23 -16.47
N HIS A 279 12.28 -14.93 -15.17
CA HIS A 279 12.91 -13.72 -14.66
C HIS A 279 14.38 -13.64 -15.13
N ASN A 280 15.16 -14.70 -14.91
CA ASN A 280 16.58 -14.75 -15.26
C ASN A 280 16.79 -14.60 -16.77
N LEU A 281 15.98 -15.28 -17.59
CA LEU A 281 16.03 -15.12 -19.04
C LEU A 281 15.69 -13.68 -19.47
N THR A 282 14.70 -13.07 -18.82
CA THR A 282 14.27 -11.70 -19.10
C THR A 282 15.37 -10.70 -18.79
N VAL A 283 16.02 -10.84 -17.63
CA VAL A 283 17.17 -10.01 -17.23
C VAL A 283 18.31 -10.15 -18.24
N GLN A 284 18.66 -11.37 -18.63
CA GLN A 284 19.71 -11.62 -19.62
C GLN A 284 19.38 -11.05 -21.01
N ALA A 285 18.15 -11.21 -21.48
CA ALA A 285 17.68 -10.63 -22.74
C ALA A 285 17.80 -9.11 -22.73
N ARG A 286 17.32 -8.46 -21.67
CA ARG A 286 17.44 -7.00 -21.49
C ARG A 286 18.89 -6.55 -21.41
N ALA A 287 19.76 -7.29 -20.73
CA ALA A 287 21.19 -6.99 -20.67
C ALA A 287 21.88 -7.05 -22.04
N ARG A 288 21.37 -7.86 -22.98
CA ARG A 288 21.83 -7.90 -24.37
C ARG A 288 21.20 -6.81 -25.26
N GLY A 289 20.37 -5.93 -24.70
CA GLY A 289 19.64 -4.91 -25.43
C GLY A 289 18.48 -5.46 -26.25
N GLU A 290 18.05 -6.69 -25.96
CA GLU A 290 16.90 -7.29 -26.63
C GLU A 290 15.60 -6.72 -26.08
N GLY A 291 14.58 -6.64 -26.95
CA GLY A 291 13.29 -6.06 -26.63
C GLY A 291 12.14 -6.82 -27.25
N PHE A 292 10.93 -6.39 -26.90
CA PHE A 292 9.73 -6.85 -27.57
C PHE A 292 9.58 -6.16 -28.94
N THR A 293 9.29 -6.96 -29.95
CA THR A 293 8.93 -6.48 -31.30
C THR A 293 7.71 -7.27 -31.77
N ARG A 294 6.68 -6.55 -32.20
CA ARG A 294 5.42 -7.15 -32.64
C ARG A 294 5.66 -8.05 -33.86
N GLY A 295 5.49 -9.36 -33.69
CA GLY A 295 5.68 -10.37 -34.75
C GLY A 295 7.06 -11.03 -34.80
N GLY A 296 7.95 -10.78 -33.84
CA GLY A 296 9.22 -11.49 -33.71
C GLY A 296 10.25 -10.68 -32.94
N GLY A 297 10.50 -11.04 -31.68
CA GLY A 297 11.49 -10.51 -30.73
C GLY A 297 11.77 -11.56 -29.64
N SER A 298 12.80 -11.38 -28.81
CA SER A 298 13.12 -12.37 -27.76
C SER A 298 12.26 -12.23 -26.51
N LEU A 299 11.64 -11.06 -26.31
CA LEU A 299 10.61 -10.85 -25.30
C LEU A 299 9.23 -11.12 -25.91
N THR A 300 8.36 -11.72 -25.11
CA THR A 300 6.98 -12.06 -25.48
C THR A 300 6.03 -11.09 -24.82
N TRP A 301 4.99 -10.65 -25.52
CA TRP A 301 3.91 -9.87 -24.90
C TRP A 301 2.93 -10.82 -24.21
N VAL A 302 2.70 -10.58 -22.91
CA VAL A 302 1.81 -11.34 -22.06
C VAL A 302 0.80 -10.39 -21.45
N GLU A 303 -0.49 -10.56 -21.76
CA GLU A 303 -1.58 -9.83 -21.12
C GLU A 303 -2.00 -10.51 -19.81
N LEU A 304 -2.12 -9.74 -18.73
CA LEU A 304 -2.65 -10.25 -17.46
C LEU A 304 -4.17 -10.40 -17.55
N THR A 305 -4.62 -11.65 -17.55
CA THR A 305 -6.03 -12.04 -17.61
C THR A 305 -6.67 -12.16 -16.21
N GLY A 306 -7.98 -12.42 -16.17
CA GLY A 306 -8.68 -12.72 -14.92
C GLY A 306 -8.10 -13.93 -14.16
N GLU A 307 -7.52 -14.92 -14.86
CA GLU A 307 -6.90 -16.08 -14.21
C GLU A 307 -5.67 -15.68 -13.39
N HIS A 308 -4.86 -14.74 -13.89
CA HIS A 308 -3.75 -14.17 -13.14
C HIS A 308 -4.24 -13.44 -11.88
N VAL A 309 -5.34 -12.68 -12.03
CA VAL A 309 -5.96 -11.96 -10.90
C VAL A 309 -6.45 -12.94 -9.85
N TYR A 310 -7.15 -14.01 -10.22
CA TYR A 310 -7.63 -15.02 -9.26
C TYR A 310 -6.47 -15.70 -8.54
N PHE A 311 -5.42 -16.10 -9.26
CA PHE A 311 -4.22 -16.66 -8.65
C PHE A 311 -3.60 -15.68 -7.63
N LEU A 312 -3.47 -14.39 -7.97
CA LEU A 312 -2.94 -13.38 -7.05
C LEU A 312 -3.84 -13.12 -5.84
N VAL A 313 -5.16 -13.13 -6.01
CA VAL A 313 -6.11 -12.96 -4.89
C VAL A 313 -5.91 -14.07 -3.85
N ASP A 314 -5.73 -15.31 -4.32
CA ASP A 314 -5.71 -16.50 -3.46
C ASP A 314 -4.31 -16.83 -2.93
N HIS A 315 -3.27 -16.59 -3.73
CA HIS A 315 -1.92 -17.13 -3.50
C HIS A 315 -0.81 -16.08 -3.38
N ALA A 316 -1.04 -14.80 -3.73
CA ALA A 316 0.00 -13.77 -3.60
C ALA A 316 0.63 -13.74 -2.21
N ARG A 317 1.96 -13.85 -2.14
CA ARG A 317 2.66 -13.87 -0.86
C ARG A 317 2.47 -12.57 -0.07
N PHE A 318 2.62 -12.69 1.24
CA PHE A 318 2.68 -11.56 2.15
C PHE A 318 4.14 -11.18 2.41
N HIS A 319 4.36 -9.89 2.58
CA HIS A 319 5.65 -9.31 2.91
C HIS A 319 5.52 -8.57 4.24
N VAL A 320 6.38 -8.93 5.20
CA VAL A 320 6.45 -8.31 6.53
C VAL A 320 7.87 -7.82 6.73
N ARG A 321 8.06 -6.50 6.85
CA ARG A 321 9.39 -5.90 6.95
C ARG A 321 9.48 -4.96 8.14
N ARG A 322 10.44 -5.25 9.02
CA ARG A 322 10.89 -4.29 10.04
C ARG A 322 11.79 -3.25 9.38
N LEU A 323 11.52 -1.99 9.65
CA LEU A 323 12.24 -0.87 9.06
C LEU A 323 13.39 -0.43 9.96
N PRO A 324 14.51 0.07 9.42
CA PRO A 324 15.64 0.54 10.21
C PRO A 324 15.29 1.67 11.20
N ASN A 325 14.24 2.43 10.89
CA ASN A 325 13.73 3.49 11.74
C ASN A 325 12.85 2.98 12.90
N GLY A 326 12.71 1.67 13.12
CA GLY A 326 11.85 1.08 14.15
C GLY A 326 10.38 0.93 13.74
N GLY A 327 10.03 1.30 12.50
CA GLY A 327 8.72 1.06 11.92
C GLY A 327 8.54 -0.36 11.39
N ILE A 328 7.35 -0.63 10.86
CA ILE A 328 7.01 -1.90 10.21
C ILE A 328 6.12 -1.64 8.99
N LEU A 329 6.32 -2.44 7.96
CA LEU A 329 5.52 -2.46 6.75
C LEU A 329 4.94 -3.87 6.56
N LEU A 330 3.65 -3.94 6.28
CA LEU A 330 2.96 -5.13 5.82
C LEU A 330 2.51 -4.89 4.39
N ALA A 331 2.73 -5.82 3.48
CA ALA A 331 2.32 -5.68 2.09
C ALA A 331 1.98 -7.02 1.42
N THR A 332 1.19 -6.95 0.37
CA THR A 332 0.92 -8.02 -0.60
C THR A 332 0.48 -7.36 -1.92
N HIS A 333 0.08 -8.16 -2.90
CA HIS A 333 -0.44 -7.65 -4.17
C HIS A 333 -1.70 -6.80 -3.95
N PRO A 334 -1.92 -5.69 -4.68
CA PRO A 334 -3.15 -4.87 -4.59
C PRO A 334 -4.48 -5.61 -4.87
N TYR A 335 -4.41 -6.81 -5.45
CA TYR A 335 -5.57 -7.69 -5.61
C TYR A 335 -5.89 -8.50 -4.35
N ARG A 336 -4.96 -8.63 -3.41
CA ARG A 336 -5.15 -9.32 -2.13
C ARG A 336 -5.28 -8.29 -0.99
N THR A 337 -5.88 -8.71 0.11
CA THR A 337 -5.97 -7.91 1.34
C THR A 337 -5.05 -8.48 2.41
N LEU A 338 -4.72 -7.71 3.43
CA LEU A 338 -3.92 -8.18 4.58
C LEU A 338 -4.71 -9.06 5.56
N TRP A 339 -6.02 -9.24 5.36
CA TRP A 339 -6.84 -9.97 6.32
C TRP A 339 -6.42 -11.44 6.49
N PRO A 340 -6.11 -12.22 5.43
CA PRO A 340 -5.64 -13.59 5.60
C PRO A 340 -4.34 -13.68 6.42
N LEU A 341 -3.39 -12.76 6.22
CA LEU A 341 -2.16 -12.67 7.03
C LEU A 341 -2.48 -12.47 8.51
N TRP A 342 -3.36 -11.51 8.80
CA TRP A 342 -3.78 -11.23 10.17
C TRP A 342 -4.55 -12.39 10.79
N SER A 343 -5.49 -13.00 10.07
CA SER A 343 -6.24 -14.15 10.59
C SER A 343 -5.30 -15.28 10.95
N ASP A 344 -4.37 -15.65 10.05
CA ASP A 344 -3.45 -16.76 10.26
C ASP A 344 -2.52 -16.52 11.45
N ALA A 345 -2.02 -15.28 11.60
CA ALA A 345 -1.24 -14.88 12.78
C ALA A 345 -2.06 -14.97 14.08
N LEU A 346 -3.32 -14.54 14.07
CA LEU A 346 -4.21 -14.62 15.23
C LEU A 346 -4.59 -16.07 15.58
N PHE A 347 -4.75 -16.94 14.59
CA PHE A 347 -4.94 -18.38 14.76
C PHE A 347 -3.72 -19.03 15.42
N ALA A 348 -2.51 -18.74 14.91
CA ALA A 348 -1.26 -19.26 15.45
C ALA A 348 -1.04 -18.87 16.92
N LEU A 349 -1.53 -17.69 17.31
CA LEU A 349 -1.51 -17.20 18.70
C LEU A 349 -2.64 -17.74 19.58
N GLY A 350 -3.56 -18.54 19.04
CA GLY A 350 -4.73 -19.05 19.76
C GLY A 350 -5.76 -17.97 20.13
N LEU A 351 -5.77 -16.85 19.40
CA LEU A 351 -6.69 -15.73 19.61
C LEU A 351 -7.96 -15.85 18.76
N MET A 352 -7.91 -16.66 17.71
CA MET A 352 -9.04 -17.03 16.85
C MET A 352 -9.23 -18.56 16.85
N PRO A 353 -10.49 -19.03 16.84
CA PRO A 353 -10.85 -20.45 16.94
C PRO A 353 -10.85 -21.18 15.60
#